data_AF-A0A357ZZ64-F1
#
_entry.id   AF-A0A357ZZ64-F1
#
_cell.length_a   1.000
_cell.length_b   1.000
_cell.length_c   1.000
_cell.angle_alpha   90.00
_cell.angle_beta   90.00
_cell.angle_gamma   90.00
#
_symmetry.space_group_name_H-M   'P 1'
#
loop_
_entity.id
_entity.type
_entity.pdbx_description
1 polymer ?
#
loop_
_entity_poly.entity_id
_entity_poly.type
_entity_poly.pdbx_seq_one_letter_code
_entity_poly.pdbx_strand_id
1 'polypeptide(L)'
;MERKRIKGPHLVLVIGLAFAIVTALSGIASAVFQQHDDSPVTREVFGGIPSSLKIAFYVMTSILLVYGAVLFGQRVKNWTRGKPDDRRTTKKNVKRRLGDFRAGVYMQTLLRDPAAGIMHSLIYFSFLVLLAVTTILEINHQVPEAWKFLNGNVYMAYSFIGDLAGLCLFVGVMWAIIRRYVQRPYRIRIKSKPEHAVILGVFLAITVTGFGTEAWRIAETGMPSFERWSFVGWPLAKLIENSSNLAGGHQVWWILHVLSFFAFLVILPVTMLRHMFTSPLNMYLKDRERPKGAMKPMPNLMETELESFGASTIEDFTWKQLLDLDACTMCGRCTSVCPAHATGKSLDPREIVLKSGEVMAATGTPQVSPPLGVVADITISANS
;
A
#
# COMPACT_ATOMS: atom_id res chain seq x y z
N MET A 1 -29.63 4.02 26.93
CA MET A 1 -29.07 4.85 25.82
C MET A 1 -27.93 4.09 25.16
N GLU A 2 -28.24 3.31 24.13
CA GLU A 2 -27.22 2.61 23.34
C GLU A 2 -26.48 3.67 22.52
N ARG A 3 -25.27 4.07 22.93
CA ARG A 3 -24.44 5.00 22.13
C ARG A 3 -24.29 4.37 20.75
N LYS A 4 -24.85 5.00 19.71
CA LYS A 4 -24.64 4.63 18.29
C LYS A 4 -23.13 4.65 18.02
N ARG A 5 -22.46 3.51 18.22
CA ARG A 5 -21.03 3.36 17.94
C ARG A 5 -20.87 3.29 16.43
N ILE A 6 -20.00 4.14 15.89
CA ILE A 6 -19.63 4.10 14.48
C ILE A 6 -19.10 2.69 14.18
N LYS A 7 -19.75 1.98 13.26
CA LYS A 7 -19.32 0.63 12.84
C LYS A 7 -18.02 0.75 12.04
N GLY A 8 -17.16 -0.26 12.15
CA GLY A 8 -15.85 -0.30 11.47
C GLY A 8 -15.86 0.15 10.00
N PRO A 9 -16.80 -0.31 9.15
CA PRO A 9 -16.88 0.11 7.75
C PRO A 9 -17.13 1.61 7.57
N HIS A 10 -17.96 2.22 8.42
CA HIS A 10 -18.28 3.64 8.34
C HIS A 10 -17.09 4.50 8.74
N LEU A 11 -16.25 4.03 9.67
CA LEU A 11 -15.04 4.73 10.06
C LEU A 11 -14.05 4.86 8.89
N VAL A 12 -13.87 3.79 8.11
CA VAL A 12 -12.99 3.81 6.92
C VAL A 12 -13.50 4.80 5.88
N LEU A 13 -14.81 4.81 5.63
CA LEU A 13 -15.44 5.76 4.72
C LEU A 13 -15.27 7.21 5.17
N VAL A 14 -15.49 7.50 6.46
CA VAL A 14 -15.33 8.86 7.01
C VAL A 14 -13.88 9.33 6.87
N ILE A 15 -12.90 8.48 7.19
CA ILE A 15 -11.47 8.82 7.04
C ILE A 15 -11.15 9.11 5.58
N GLY A 16 -11.55 8.23 4.66
CA GLY A 16 -11.26 8.42 3.24
C GLY A 16 -11.96 9.63 2.63
N LEU A 17 -13.21 9.91 3.03
CA LEU A 17 -13.93 11.11 2.61
C LEU A 17 -13.26 12.37 3.15
N ALA A 18 -12.77 12.35 4.39
CA ALA A 18 -12.02 13.48 4.95
C ALA A 18 -10.75 13.76 4.13
N PHE A 19 -9.97 12.73 3.77
CA PHE A 19 -8.81 12.91 2.89
C PHE A 19 -9.19 13.44 1.50
N ALA A 20 -10.25 12.90 0.90
CA ALA A 20 -10.73 13.37 -0.40
C ALA A 20 -11.17 14.84 -0.37
N ILE A 21 -11.89 15.26 0.69
CA ILE A 21 -12.30 16.65 0.88
C ILE A 21 -11.06 17.55 1.05
N VAL A 22 -10.10 17.14 1.89
CA VAL A 22 -8.85 17.90 2.07
C VAL A 22 -8.12 18.06 0.74
N THR A 23 -7.98 16.99 -0.06
CA THR A 23 -7.36 17.06 -1.38
C THR A 23 -8.10 17.98 -2.34
N ALA A 24 -9.44 17.92 -2.39
CA ALA A 24 -10.24 18.78 -3.23
C ALA A 24 -10.12 20.26 -2.83
N LEU A 25 -10.19 20.54 -1.52
CA LEU A 25 -9.98 21.89 -0.97
C LEU A 25 -8.57 22.41 -1.23
N SER A 26 -7.55 21.53 -1.18
CA SER A 26 -6.16 21.85 -1.56
C SER A 26 -6.08 22.33 -3.01
N GLY A 27 -6.76 21.62 -3.93
CA GLY A 27 -6.80 22.02 -5.34
C GLY A 27 -7.50 23.38 -5.56
N ILE A 28 -8.61 23.62 -4.86
CA ILE A 28 -9.32 24.91 -4.92
C ILE A 28 -8.46 26.03 -4.34
N ALA A 29 -7.86 25.81 -3.16
CA ALA A 29 -6.99 26.78 -2.50
C ALA A 29 -5.82 27.16 -3.40
N SER A 30 -5.15 26.19 -4.03
CA SER A 30 -4.07 26.46 -4.99
C SER A 30 -4.53 27.31 -6.18
N ALA A 31 -5.74 27.09 -6.70
CA ALA A 31 -6.26 27.84 -7.85
C ALA A 31 -6.69 29.27 -7.49
N VAL A 32 -7.17 29.47 -6.26
CA VAL A 32 -7.64 30.76 -5.75
C VAL A 32 -6.49 31.64 -5.27
N PHE A 33 -5.58 31.09 -4.47
CA PHE A 33 -4.55 31.88 -3.79
C PHE A 33 -3.26 32.08 -4.59
N GLN A 34 -2.96 31.18 -5.54
CA GLN A 34 -1.82 31.28 -6.47
C GLN A 34 -0.52 31.79 -5.80
N GLN A 35 -0.17 31.21 -4.66
CA GLN A 35 0.98 31.65 -3.87
C GLN A 35 2.29 31.13 -4.48
N HIS A 36 3.19 32.04 -4.86
CA HIS A 36 4.48 31.70 -5.44
C HIS A 36 5.61 31.81 -4.40
N ASP A 37 6.76 31.18 -4.70
CA ASP A 37 7.99 31.31 -3.91
C ASP A 37 9.04 31.95 -4.80
N ASP A 38 9.41 33.20 -4.50
CA ASP A 38 10.39 33.95 -5.28
C ASP A 38 11.83 33.74 -4.77
N SER A 39 12.03 32.75 -3.88
CA SER A 39 13.37 32.40 -3.39
C SER A 39 14.29 31.95 -4.54
N PRO A 40 15.58 32.35 -4.53
CA PRO A 40 16.52 32.04 -5.62
C PRO A 40 16.84 30.53 -5.73
N VAL A 41 16.59 29.76 -4.67
CA VAL A 41 16.85 28.32 -4.60
C VAL A 41 15.56 27.64 -4.17
N THR A 42 14.72 27.30 -5.13
CA THR A 42 13.47 26.57 -4.97
C THR A 42 13.03 26.02 -6.32
N ARG A 43 11.91 25.31 -6.37
CA ARG A 43 11.24 24.94 -7.63
C ARG A 43 9.78 25.35 -7.63
N GLU A 44 9.28 25.68 -8.81
CA GLU A 44 7.84 25.78 -9.01
C GLU A 44 7.21 24.39 -9.03
N VAL A 45 6.16 24.18 -8.23
CA VAL A 45 5.53 22.85 -8.04
C VAL A 45 4.83 22.35 -9.30
N PHE A 46 4.17 23.26 -10.02
CA PHE A 46 3.44 22.95 -11.25
C PHE A 46 3.90 23.82 -12.44
N GLY A 47 5.18 24.18 -12.46
CA GLY A 47 5.77 24.95 -13.56
C GLY A 47 5.62 24.21 -14.89
N GLY A 48 5.23 24.92 -15.95
CA GLY A 48 5.01 24.33 -17.27
C GLY A 48 3.78 23.42 -17.41
N ILE A 49 3.02 23.15 -16.33
CA ILE A 49 1.83 22.28 -16.37
C ILE A 49 0.55 23.10 -16.63
N PRO A 50 -0.27 22.78 -17.65
CA PRO A 50 -1.54 23.46 -17.91
C PRO A 50 -2.54 23.35 -16.73
N SER A 51 -3.30 24.41 -16.49
CA SER A 51 -4.31 24.46 -15.40
C SER A 51 -5.36 23.36 -15.49
N SER A 52 -5.74 22.94 -16.71
CA SER A 52 -6.66 21.81 -16.93
C SER A 52 -6.12 20.50 -16.36
N LEU A 53 -4.82 20.24 -16.48
CA LEU A 53 -4.18 19.05 -15.92
C LEU A 53 -4.05 19.12 -14.40
N LYS A 54 -3.78 20.32 -13.83
CA LYS A 54 -3.78 20.52 -12.37
C LYS A 54 -5.16 20.22 -11.78
N ILE A 55 -6.22 20.75 -12.38
CA ILE A 55 -7.61 20.49 -11.96
C ILE A 55 -7.94 19.01 -12.07
N ALA A 56 -7.63 18.39 -13.22
CA ALA A 56 -7.86 16.96 -13.43
C ALA A 56 -7.13 16.11 -12.38
N PHE A 57 -5.91 16.48 -12.00
CA PHE A 57 -5.14 15.81 -10.96
C PHE A 57 -5.85 15.82 -9.60
N TYR A 58 -6.24 16.99 -9.10
CA TYR A 58 -6.91 17.09 -7.79
C TYR A 58 -8.30 16.43 -7.78
N VAL A 59 -9.09 16.58 -8.85
CA VAL A 59 -10.40 15.94 -8.98
C VAL A 59 -10.28 14.43 -9.01
N MET A 60 -9.42 13.90 -9.89
CA MET A 60 -9.24 12.45 -10.03
C MET A 60 -8.65 11.83 -8.75
N THR A 61 -7.68 12.48 -8.11
CA THR A 61 -7.14 12.02 -6.83
C THR A 61 -8.23 11.92 -5.76
N SER A 62 -9.09 12.94 -5.66
CA SER A 62 -10.21 12.95 -4.71
C SER A 62 -11.19 11.81 -4.97
N ILE A 63 -11.55 11.56 -6.23
CA ILE A 63 -12.41 10.44 -6.64
C ILE A 63 -11.76 9.10 -6.28
N LEU A 64 -10.47 8.92 -6.58
CA LEU A 64 -9.75 7.68 -6.30
C LEU A 64 -9.56 7.42 -4.79
N LEU A 65 -9.44 8.47 -3.97
CA LEU A 65 -9.44 8.35 -2.50
C LEU A 65 -10.80 7.85 -1.99
N VAL A 66 -11.92 8.38 -2.51
CA VAL A 66 -13.27 7.89 -2.17
C VAL A 66 -13.44 6.44 -2.65
N TYR A 67 -13.03 6.13 -3.87
CA TYR A 67 -13.05 4.77 -4.41
C TYR A 67 -12.29 3.78 -3.50
N GLY A 68 -11.06 4.11 -3.11
CA GLY A 68 -10.27 3.30 -2.19
C GLY A 68 -10.97 3.12 -0.85
N ALA A 69 -11.52 4.19 -0.28
CA ALA A 69 -12.24 4.17 0.99
C ALA A 69 -13.48 3.26 0.95
N VAL A 70 -14.24 3.31 -0.14
CA VAL A 70 -15.41 2.44 -0.37
C VAL A 70 -14.97 0.99 -0.41
N LEU A 71 -13.95 0.65 -1.20
CA LEU A 71 -13.49 -0.74 -1.32
C LEU A 71 -12.88 -1.28 -0.02
N PHE A 72 -12.10 -0.49 0.71
CA PHE A 72 -11.64 -0.88 2.04
C PHE A 72 -12.81 -1.02 3.03
N GLY A 73 -13.80 -0.12 2.99
CA GLY A 73 -15.01 -0.21 3.80
C GLY A 73 -15.80 -1.50 3.54
N GLN A 74 -15.93 -1.92 2.28
CA GLN A 74 -16.54 -3.18 1.89
C GLN A 74 -15.77 -4.39 2.45
N ARG A 75 -14.44 -4.35 2.47
CA ARG A 75 -13.62 -5.39 3.13
C ARG A 75 -13.87 -5.46 4.62
N VAL A 76 -13.90 -4.32 5.31
CA VAL A 76 -14.21 -4.30 6.74
C VAL A 76 -15.60 -4.89 7.00
N LYS A 77 -16.59 -4.56 6.16
CA LYS A 77 -17.93 -5.14 6.24
C LYS A 77 -17.87 -6.66 6.11
N ASN A 78 -17.05 -7.17 5.20
CA ASN A 78 -16.84 -8.60 5.02
C ASN A 78 -16.25 -9.26 6.27
N TRP A 79 -15.28 -8.64 6.94
CA TRP A 79 -14.73 -9.15 8.20
C TRP A 79 -15.78 -9.19 9.32
N THR A 80 -16.75 -8.25 9.34
CA THR A 80 -17.79 -8.21 10.38
C THR A 80 -18.82 -9.34 10.31
N ARG A 81 -18.78 -10.21 9.29
CA ARG A 81 -19.62 -11.41 9.19
C ARG A 81 -19.24 -12.49 10.21
N GLY A 82 -17.99 -12.49 10.66
CA GLY A 82 -17.51 -13.49 11.60
C GLY A 82 -18.06 -13.29 13.02
N LYS A 83 -18.04 -14.36 13.81
CA LYS A 83 -18.40 -14.38 15.23
C LYS A 83 -17.67 -13.29 16.04
N PRO A 84 -18.28 -12.77 17.12
CA PRO A 84 -17.63 -11.81 18.01
C PRO A 84 -16.31 -12.33 18.58
N ASP A 85 -15.30 -11.45 18.64
CA ASP A 85 -14.01 -11.71 19.27
C ASP A 85 -13.51 -10.38 19.89
N ASP A 86 -13.34 -10.33 21.21
CA ASP A 86 -13.00 -9.07 21.87
C ASP A 86 -11.52 -8.73 21.67
N ARG A 87 -11.26 -7.81 20.73
CA ARG A 87 -9.94 -7.25 20.47
C ARG A 87 -9.82 -5.80 20.93
N ARG A 88 -10.55 -5.36 21.96
CA ARG A 88 -10.39 -4.01 22.49
C ARG A 88 -8.95 -3.73 22.94
N THR A 89 -8.46 -2.54 22.62
CA THR A 89 -7.20 -2.04 23.18
C THR A 89 -7.45 -1.60 24.61
N THR A 90 -6.71 -2.17 25.55
CA THR A 90 -6.75 -1.89 26.98
C THR A 90 -5.38 -1.45 27.47
N LYS A 91 -5.32 -0.82 28.65
CA LYS A 91 -4.04 -0.45 29.29
C LYS A 91 -3.10 -1.67 29.46
N LYS A 92 -3.67 -2.88 29.60
CA LYS A 92 -2.90 -4.13 29.78
C LYS A 92 -2.24 -4.63 28.49
N ASN A 93 -2.89 -4.47 27.32
CA ASN A 93 -2.38 -5.02 26.06
C ASN A 93 -1.74 -3.97 25.13
N VAL A 94 -1.99 -2.67 25.32
CA VAL A 94 -1.56 -1.61 24.40
C VAL A 94 -0.04 -1.62 24.16
N LYS A 95 0.77 -1.78 25.21
CA LYS A 95 2.24 -1.83 25.09
C LYS A 95 2.69 -3.00 24.22
N ARG A 96 2.11 -4.19 24.43
CA ARG A 96 2.40 -5.39 23.63
C ARG A 96 1.98 -5.19 22.17
N ARG A 97 0.78 -4.66 21.93
CA ARG A 97 0.26 -4.41 20.58
C ARG A 97 1.08 -3.39 19.80
N LEU A 98 1.48 -2.30 20.45
CA LEU A 98 2.39 -1.32 19.84
C LEU A 98 3.76 -1.94 19.54
N GLY A 99 4.26 -2.83 20.40
CA GLY A 99 5.46 -3.62 20.14
C GLY A 99 5.34 -4.53 18.92
N ASP A 100 4.25 -5.29 18.80
CA ASP A 100 3.97 -6.14 17.65
C ASP A 100 3.79 -5.31 16.36
N PHE A 101 3.03 -4.21 16.42
CA PHE A 101 2.88 -3.28 15.30
C PHE A 101 4.22 -2.70 14.84
N ARG A 102 5.04 -2.24 15.80
CA ARG A 102 6.39 -1.73 15.54
C ARG A 102 7.24 -2.78 14.83
N ALA A 103 7.22 -4.03 15.29
CA ALA A 103 7.95 -5.12 14.65
C ALA A 103 7.50 -5.40 13.20
N GLY A 104 6.25 -5.06 12.88
CA GLY A 104 5.72 -5.09 11.51
C GLY A 104 6.22 -3.95 10.65
N VAL A 105 5.96 -2.71 11.06
CA VAL A 105 6.32 -1.52 10.27
C VAL A 105 7.83 -1.32 10.13
N TYR A 106 8.64 -1.82 11.07
CA TYR A 106 10.11 -1.84 10.95
C TYR A 106 10.66 -3.08 10.23
N MET A 107 9.81 -3.87 9.55
CA MET A 107 10.22 -5.04 8.77
C MET A 107 10.97 -6.14 9.54
N GLN A 108 10.99 -6.09 10.88
CA GLN A 108 11.73 -7.03 11.73
C GLN A 108 11.30 -8.48 11.50
N THR A 109 10.01 -8.69 11.25
CA THR A 109 9.47 -10.04 10.99
C THR A 109 9.80 -10.57 9.59
N LEU A 110 10.08 -9.69 8.63
CA LEU A 110 10.48 -10.02 7.26
C LEU A 110 11.98 -10.30 7.18
N LEU A 111 12.80 -9.61 7.98
CA LEU A 111 14.25 -9.82 8.08
C LEU A 111 14.66 -11.22 8.55
N ARG A 112 13.73 -12.06 9.03
CA ARG A 112 13.96 -13.50 9.20
C ARG A 112 14.34 -14.22 7.90
N ASP A 113 13.99 -13.63 6.76
CA ASP A 113 14.53 -13.97 5.44
C ASP A 113 15.26 -12.71 4.93
N PRO A 114 16.58 -12.61 5.13
CA PRO A 114 17.33 -11.37 4.89
C PRO A 114 17.16 -10.84 3.46
N ALA A 115 17.16 -11.71 2.45
CA ALA A 115 16.99 -11.31 1.06
C ALA A 115 15.62 -10.68 0.81
N ALA A 116 14.53 -11.29 1.30
CA ALA A 116 13.20 -10.68 1.18
C ALA A 116 13.05 -9.44 2.06
N GLY A 117 13.63 -9.45 3.25
CA GLY A 117 13.52 -8.38 4.24
C GLY A 117 14.19 -7.09 3.79
N ILE A 118 15.43 -7.16 3.32
CA ILE A 118 16.16 -5.99 2.81
C ILE A 118 15.47 -5.45 1.55
N MET A 119 15.14 -6.32 0.60
CA MET A 119 14.41 -5.95 -0.61
C MET A 119 13.09 -5.23 -0.30
N HIS A 120 12.26 -5.75 0.61
CA HIS A 120 11.03 -5.06 1.02
C HIS A 120 11.30 -3.77 1.80
N SER A 121 12.39 -3.70 2.57
CA SER A 121 12.76 -2.48 3.30
C SER A 121 13.13 -1.36 2.33
N LEU A 122 13.89 -1.67 1.27
CA LEU A 122 14.20 -0.72 0.19
C LEU A 122 12.94 -0.21 -0.50
N ILE A 123 11.93 -1.04 -0.68
CA ILE A 123 10.65 -0.60 -1.27
C ILE A 123 9.85 0.22 -0.26
N TYR A 124 9.60 -0.32 0.93
CA TYR A 124 8.67 0.25 1.90
C TYR A 124 9.14 1.59 2.47
N PHE A 125 10.39 1.68 2.95
CA PHE A 125 10.89 2.93 3.53
C PHE A 125 11.03 4.01 2.47
N SER A 126 11.50 3.66 1.28
CA SER A 126 11.58 4.61 0.17
C SER A 126 10.19 5.12 -0.23
N PHE A 127 9.18 4.25 -0.29
CA PHE A 127 7.82 4.66 -0.56
C PHE A 127 7.27 5.62 0.52
N LEU A 128 7.55 5.37 1.80
CA LEU A 128 7.17 6.28 2.89
C LEU A 128 7.90 7.62 2.82
N VAL A 129 9.19 7.62 2.50
CA VAL A 129 9.98 8.84 2.33
C VAL A 129 9.47 9.64 1.13
N LEU A 130 9.21 9.00 -0.01
CA LEU A 130 8.65 9.65 -1.20
C LEU A 130 7.24 10.21 -0.94
N LEU A 131 6.39 9.47 -0.21
CA LEU A 131 5.10 9.99 0.24
C LEU A 131 5.29 11.23 1.12
N ALA A 132 6.25 11.22 2.05
CA ALA A 132 6.53 12.36 2.89
C ALA A 132 7.05 13.55 2.08
N VAL A 133 7.98 13.33 1.15
CA VAL A 133 8.51 14.32 0.20
C VAL A 133 7.36 14.97 -0.59
N THR A 134 6.50 14.20 -1.22
CA THR A 134 5.33 14.72 -1.96
C THR A 134 4.35 15.47 -1.05
N THR A 135 4.11 14.97 0.17
CA THR A 135 3.21 15.63 1.14
C THR A 135 3.78 16.97 1.61
N ILE A 136 5.09 17.01 1.91
CA ILE A 136 5.79 18.21 2.35
C ILE A 136 5.80 19.26 1.22
N LEU A 137 5.99 18.83 -0.03
CA LEU A 137 5.86 19.70 -1.20
C LEU A 137 4.48 20.32 -1.29
N GLU A 138 3.42 19.50 -1.16
CA GLU A 138 2.05 20.00 -1.20
C GLU A 138 1.78 20.97 -0.05
N ILE A 139 2.25 20.69 1.17
CA ILE A 139 2.11 21.64 2.29
C ILE A 139 2.81 22.96 1.96
N ASN A 140 4.05 22.92 1.47
CA ASN A 140 4.79 24.12 1.05
C ASN A 140 4.08 24.88 -0.09
N HIS A 141 3.43 24.15 -1.00
CA HIS A 141 2.64 24.72 -2.08
C HIS A 141 1.44 25.52 -1.56
N GLN A 142 0.76 24.99 -0.53
CA GLN A 142 -0.49 25.53 0.00
C GLN A 142 -0.33 26.66 1.01
N VAL A 143 0.81 26.75 1.71
CA VAL A 143 1.04 27.83 2.68
C VAL A 143 1.29 29.18 1.99
N PRO A 144 0.93 30.31 2.64
CA PRO A 144 1.27 31.65 2.15
C PRO A 144 2.78 31.80 1.94
N GLU A 145 3.18 32.71 1.05
CA GLU A 145 4.58 32.98 0.70
C GLU A 145 5.48 33.14 1.94
N ALA A 146 5.04 33.92 2.95
CA ALA A 146 5.79 34.16 4.18
C ALA A 146 6.10 32.89 5.01
N TRP A 147 5.39 31.78 4.77
CA TRP A 147 5.55 30.51 5.49
C TRP A 147 6.15 29.40 4.62
N LYS A 148 6.48 29.69 3.36
CA LYS A 148 7.17 28.72 2.50
C LYS A 148 8.56 28.44 3.07
N PHE A 149 8.90 27.16 3.14
CA PHE A 149 10.07 26.66 3.86
C PHE A 149 10.95 25.75 3.01
N LEU A 150 10.49 25.30 1.84
CA LEU A 150 11.32 24.55 0.88
C LEU A 150 12.13 25.49 0.00
N ASN A 151 13.02 26.27 0.60
CA ASN A 151 13.98 27.13 -0.10
C ASN A 151 15.41 26.95 0.43
N GLY A 152 16.40 27.42 -0.34
CA GLY A 152 17.81 27.39 0.06
C GLY A 152 18.32 25.98 0.36
N ASN A 153 19.00 25.85 1.50
CA ASN A 153 19.57 24.58 1.96
C ASN A 153 18.50 23.52 2.26
N VAL A 154 17.30 23.94 2.68
CA VAL A 154 16.20 23.02 2.97
C VAL A 154 15.71 22.38 1.68
N TYR A 155 15.57 23.16 0.60
CA TYR A 155 15.23 22.64 -0.72
C TYR A 155 16.27 21.65 -1.24
N MET A 156 17.57 21.99 -1.14
CA MET A 156 18.65 21.13 -1.61
C MET A 156 18.69 19.79 -0.85
N ALA A 157 18.52 19.80 0.47
CA ALA A 157 18.41 18.58 1.26
C ALA A 157 17.15 17.76 0.91
N TYR A 158 16.02 18.44 0.69
CA TYR A 158 14.76 17.84 0.26
C TYR A 158 14.92 17.12 -1.10
N SER A 159 15.54 17.77 -2.08
CA SER A 159 15.81 17.22 -3.41
C SER A 159 16.70 15.98 -3.31
N PHE A 160 17.81 16.06 -2.58
CA PHE A 160 18.69 14.90 -2.34
C PHE A 160 18.00 13.72 -1.68
N ILE A 161 17.19 13.96 -0.65
CA ILE A 161 16.46 12.90 0.06
C ILE A 161 15.43 12.24 -0.87
N GLY A 162 14.70 13.04 -1.65
CA GLY A 162 13.73 12.54 -2.63
C GLY A 162 14.41 11.65 -3.68
N ASP A 163 15.54 12.11 -4.21
CA ASP A 163 16.30 11.43 -5.25
C ASP A 163 16.95 10.12 -4.74
N LEU A 164 17.51 10.14 -3.52
CA LEU A 164 18.03 8.96 -2.84
C LEU A 164 16.93 7.92 -2.54
N ALA A 165 15.77 8.37 -2.09
CA ALA A 165 14.63 7.49 -1.86
C ALA A 165 14.12 6.90 -3.19
N GLY A 166 14.05 7.69 -4.26
CA GLY A 166 13.74 7.22 -5.61
C GLY A 166 14.70 6.10 -6.05
N LEU A 167 16.00 6.27 -5.80
CA LEU A 167 17.02 5.31 -6.20
C LEU A 167 16.89 4.01 -5.39
N CYS A 168 16.70 4.13 -4.08
CA CYS A 168 16.45 2.98 -3.21
C CYS A 168 15.18 2.21 -3.62
N LEU A 169 14.10 2.92 -3.99
CA LEU A 169 12.88 2.31 -4.51
C LEU A 169 13.15 1.57 -5.83
N PHE A 170 13.84 2.20 -6.77
CA PHE A 170 14.21 1.59 -8.05
C PHE A 170 14.97 0.28 -7.85
N VAL A 171 16.02 0.31 -7.02
CA VAL A 171 16.83 -0.87 -6.69
C VAL A 171 15.97 -1.95 -6.02
N GLY A 172 15.11 -1.59 -5.07
CA GLY A 172 14.20 -2.52 -4.40
C GLY A 172 13.22 -3.19 -5.36
N VAL A 173 12.62 -2.43 -6.27
CA VAL A 173 11.67 -2.92 -7.28
C VAL A 173 12.37 -3.81 -8.31
N MET A 174 13.55 -3.40 -8.80
CA MET A 174 14.38 -4.21 -9.70
C MET A 174 14.75 -5.54 -9.07
N TRP A 175 15.19 -5.52 -7.80
CA TRP A 175 15.49 -6.73 -7.07
C TRP A 175 14.24 -7.62 -6.91
N ALA A 176 13.07 -7.04 -6.63
CA ALA A 176 11.82 -7.79 -6.55
C ALA A 176 11.43 -8.45 -7.89
N ILE A 177 11.62 -7.77 -9.01
CA ILE A 177 11.40 -8.30 -10.36
C ILE A 177 12.36 -9.47 -10.63
N ILE A 178 13.67 -9.26 -10.44
CA ILE A 178 14.70 -10.30 -10.66
C ILE A 178 14.41 -11.52 -9.78
N ARG A 179 14.13 -11.31 -8.49
CA ARG A 179 13.85 -12.40 -7.56
C ARG A 179 12.60 -13.19 -7.94
N ARG A 180 11.56 -12.52 -8.45
CA ARG A 180 10.29 -13.16 -8.80
C ARG A 180 10.33 -13.87 -10.15
N TYR A 181 10.98 -13.29 -11.16
CA TYR A 181 10.91 -13.77 -12.54
C TYR A 181 12.18 -14.44 -13.05
N VAL A 182 13.34 -14.20 -12.43
CA VAL A 182 14.61 -14.83 -12.79
C VAL A 182 15.00 -15.88 -11.75
N GLN A 183 15.24 -15.49 -10.49
CA GLN A 183 15.70 -16.42 -9.45
C GLN A 183 14.63 -17.46 -9.04
N ARG A 184 13.35 -17.08 -9.11
CA ARG A 184 12.17 -17.95 -8.90
C ARG A 184 12.30 -18.97 -7.73
N PRO A 185 12.53 -18.54 -6.48
CA PRO A 185 12.51 -19.46 -5.33
C PRO A 185 11.22 -20.29 -5.28
N TYR A 186 11.29 -21.58 -4.92
CA TYR A 186 10.17 -22.54 -5.02
C TYR A 186 8.83 -21.98 -4.53
N ARG A 187 8.80 -21.45 -3.29
CA ARG A 187 7.59 -20.91 -2.65
C ARG A 187 6.96 -19.71 -3.37
N ILE A 188 7.73 -18.99 -4.19
CA ILE A 188 7.29 -17.85 -5.01
C ILE A 188 6.84 -18.36 -6.38
N ARG A 189 7.65 -19.24 -7.00
CA ARG A 189 7.41 -19.79 -8.33
C ARG A 189 6.00 -20.38 -8.47
N ILE A 190 5.57 -21.16 -7.48
CA ILE A 190 4.27 -21.84 -7.49
C ILE A 190 3.05 -20.92 -7.27
N LYS A 191 3.27 -19.63 -6.99
CA LYS A 191 2.20 -18.65 -6.75
C LYS A 191 2.37 -17.33 -7.50
N SER A 192 3.25 -17.25 -8.49
CA SER A 192 3.34 -16.06 -9.34
C SER A 192 2.08 -15.95 -10.22
N LYS A 193 1.41 -14.79 -10.19
CA LYS A 193 0.22 -14.46 -10.98
C LYS A 193 0.45 -13.18 -11.80
N PRO A 194 -0.35 -12.94 -12.86
CA PRO A 194 -0.26 -11.71 -13.66
C PRO A 194 -0.37 -10.42 -12.82
N GLU A 195 -1.18 -10.44 -11.75
CA GLU A 195 -1.31 -9.31 -10.82
C GLU A 195 0.03 -8.85 -10.25
N HIS A 196 0.98 -9.76 -9.99
CA HIS A 196 2.30 -9.40 -9.47
C HIS A 196 3.14 -8.65 -10.51
N ALA A 197 2.96 -8.96 -11.79
CA ALA A 197 3.64 -8.26 -12.88
C ALA A 197 3.09 -6.85 -13.02
N VAL A 198 1.76 -6.69 -12.94
CA VAL A 198 1.10 -5.38 -12.95
C VAL A 198 1.58 -4.52 -11.78
N ILE A 199 1.59 -5.05 -10.55
CA ILE A 199 2.05 -4.32 -9.36
C ILE A 199 3.51 -3.85 -9.52
N LEU A 200 4.41 -4.76 -9.88
CA LEU A 200 5.83 -4.43 -10.04
C LEU A 200 6.07 -3.48 -11.22
N GLY A 201 5.30 -3.63 -12.30
CA GLY A 201 5.31 -2.72 -13.44
C GLY A 201 4.85 -1.32 -13.07
N VAL A 202 3.78 -1.17 -12.29
CA VAL A 202 3.31 0.14 -11.80
C VAL A 202 4.33 0.79 -10.87
N PHE A 203 4.93 0.06 -9.94
CA PHE A 203 5.99 0.61 -9.09
C PHE A 203 7.23 1.04 -9.88
N LEU A 204 7.61 0.25 -10.88
CA LEU A 204 8.69 0.63 -11.78
C LEU A 204 8.33 1.88 -12.59
N ALA A 205 7.12 1.92 -13.15
CA ALA A 205 6.62 3.06 -13.91
C ALA A 205 6.61 4.33 -13.06
N ILE A 206 6.06 4.31 -11.83
CA ILE A 206 6.09 5.44 -10.89
C ILE A 206 7.52 5.94 -10.67
N THR A 207 8.46 5.03 -10.45
CA THR A 207 9.85 5.39 -10.14
C THR A 207 10.56 6.00 -11.35
N VAL A 208 10.48 5.34 -12.52
CA VAL A 208 11.12 5.80 -13.75
C VAL A 208 10.50 7.11 -14.24
N THR A 209 9.17 7.21 -14.20
CA THR A 209 8.48 8.44 -14.58
C THR A 209 8.75 9.58 -13.61
N GLY A 210 8.94 9.31 -12.31
CA GLY A 210 9.30 10.33 -11.32
C GLY A 210 10.66 10.97 -11.62
N PHE A 211 11.68 10.14 -11.86
CA PHE A 211 12.99 10.63 -12.31
C PHE A 211 12.92 11.34 -13.67
N GLY A 212 12.09 10.84 -14.59
CA GLY A 212 11.84 11.51 -15.86
C GLY A 212 11.22 12.89 -15.67
N THR A 213 10.15 13.02 -14.89
CA THR A 213 9.52 14.31 -14.58
C THR A 213 10.52 15.29 -13.97
N GLU A 214 11.35 14.84 -13.03
CA GLU A 214 12.39 15.67 -12.44
C GLU A 214 13.44 16.10 -13.47
N ALA A 215 13.98 15.17 -14.26
CA ALA A 215 15.00 15.45 -15.27
C ALA A 215 14.51 16.47 -16.31
N TRP A 216 13.29 16.29 -16.83
CA TRP A 216 12.71 17.20 -17.81
C TRP A 216 12.41 18.58 -17.21
N ARG A 217 11.97 18.65 -15.95
CA ARG A 217 11.81 19.93 -15.22
C ARG A 217 13.15 20.65 -15.05
N ILE A 218 14.21 19.95 -14.65
CA ILE A 218 15.55 20.55 -14.48
C ILE A 218 16.08 21.08 -15.82
N ALA A 219 15.91 20.33 -16.89
CA ALA A 219 16.30 20.75 -18.23
C ALA A 219 15.49 21.98 -18.71
N GLU A 220 14.16 21.96 -18.55
CA GLU A 220 13.27 23.08 -18.90
C GLU A 220 13.62 24.37 -18.14
N THR A 221 14.03 24.26 -16.88
CA THR A 221 14.39 25.40 -16.02
C THR A 221 15.82 25.91 -16.23
N GLY A 222 16.54 25.40 -17.23
CA GLY A 222 17.86 25.91 -17.60
C GLY A 222 19.00 25.38 -16.73
N MET A 223 18.87 24.17 -16.17
CA MET A 223 19.94 23.47 -15.45
C MET A 223 20.55 24.26 -14.27
N PRO A 224 19.74 24.85 -13.36
CA PRO A 224 20.27 25.68 -12.28
C PRO A 224 21.20 24.87 -11.36
N SER A 225 22.28 25.51 -10.90
CA SER A 225 23.39 24.83 -10.23
C SER A 225 23.00 24.09 -8.94
N PHE A 226 21.96 24.55 -8.24
CA PHE A 226 21.45 23.91 -7.02
C PHE A 226 20.72 22.59 -7.29
N GLU A 227 20.27 22.30 -8.52
CA GLU A 227 19.63 21.02 -8.86
C GLU A 227 20.64 19.86 -8.93
N ARG A 228 21.95 20.12 -8.77
CA ARG A 228 22.97 19.07 -8.60
C ARG A 228 22.71 18.17 -7.39
N TRP A 229 21.89 18.61 -6.44
CA TRP A 229 21.45 17.80 -5.30
C TRP A 229 20.45 16.70 -5.69
N SER A 230 19.74 16.85 -6.81
CA SER A 230 19.04 15.76 -7.51
C SER A 230 20.07 14.97 -8.31
N PHE A 231 20.89 14.18 -7.63
CA PHE A 231 22.10 13.55 -8.17
C PHE A 231 21.83 12.46 -9.23
N VAL A 232 20.61 11.94 -9.34
CA VAL A 232 20.11 11.07 -10.41
C VAL A 232 19.39 11.92 -11.45
N GLY A 233 18.48 12.79 -11.04
CA GLY A 233 17.73 13.68 -11.94
C GLY A 233 18.61 14.59 -12.79
N TRP A 234 19.67 15.18 -12.24
CA TRP A 234 20.53 16.16 -12.92
C TRP A 234 21.39 15.55 -14.04
N PRO A 235 22.08 14.40 -13.86
CA PRO A 235 22.71 13.70 -14.98
C PRO A 235 21.73 13.28 -16.07
N LEU A 236 20.51 12.88 -15.71
CA LEU A 236 19.48 12.55 -16.68
C LEU A 236 19.01 13.80 -17.45
N ALA A 237 18.90 14.94 -16.78
CA ALA A 237 18.56 16.23 -17.39
C ALA A 237 19.60 16.65 -18.44
N LYS A 238 20.89 16.43 -18.18
CA LYS A 238 21.97 16.69 -19.16
C LYS A 238 21.82 15.92 -20.46
N LEU A 239 21.26 14.70 -20.42
CA LEU A 239 21.07 13.91 -21.64
C LEU A 239 19.99 14.49 -22.55
N ILE A 240 19.11 15.35 -22.02
CA ILE A 240 17.94 15.90 -22.71
C ILE A 240 17.94 17.44 -22.79
N GLU A 241 18.91 18.14 -22.18
CA GLU A 241 18.95 19.61 -22.09
C GLU A 241 18.93 20.32 -23.46
N ASN A 242 19.42 19.65 -24.50
CA ASN A 242 19.44 20.18 -25.88
C ASN A 242 18.21 19.77 -26.71
N SER A 243 17.17 19.21 -26.08
CA SER A 243 15.94 18.83 -26.77
C SER A 243 15.19 20.06 -27.27
N SER A 244 14.60 19.96 -28.47
CA SER A 244 13.86 21.07 -29.09
C SER A 244 12.52 21.39 -28.40
N ASN A 245 12.00 20.50 -27.55
CA ASN A 245 10.73 20.69 -26.87
C ASN A 245 10.78 20.23 -25.40
N LEU A 246 11.50 20.98 -24.58
CA LEU A 246 11.64 20.71 -23.14
C LEU A 246 10.30 20.78 -22.39
N ALA A 247 9.50 21.81 -22.65
CA ALA A 247 8.19 22.00 -22.01
C ALA A 247 7.22 20.85 -22.32
N GLY A 248 7.11 20.45 -23.60
CA GLY A 248 6.27 19.32 -23.99
C GLY A 248 6.74 18.00 -23.41
N GLY A 249 8.06 17.78 -23.34
CA GLY A 249 8.60 16.59 -22.70
C GLY A 249 8.34 16.56 -21.20
N HIS A 250 8.51 17.67 -20.48
CA HIS A 250 8.17 17.76 -19.05
C HIS A 250 6.69 17.43 -18.81
N GLN A 251 5.77 18.00 -19.62
CA GLN A 251 4.34 17.69 -19.53
C GLN A 251 4.05 16.20 -19.77
N VAL A 252 4.64 15.58 -20.78
CA VAL A 252 4.44 14.15 -21.07
C VAL A 252 4.91 13.29 -19.89
N TRP A 253 6.11 13.52 -19.38
CA TRP A 253 6.64 12.75 -18.25
C TRP A 253 5.83 12.97 -16.98
N TRP A 254 5.39 14.20 -16.72
CA TRP A 254 4.48 14.50 -15.61
C TRP A 254 3.14 13.74 -15.75
N ILE A 255 2.53 13.72 -16.93
CA ILE A 255 1.29 12.97 -17.18
C ILE A 255 1.52 11.47 -16.94
N LEU A 256 2.61 10.90 -17.47
CA LEU A 256 2.94 9.49 -17.27
C LEU A 256 3.12 9.16 -15.79
N HIS A 257 3.75 10.06 -15.02
CA HIS A 257 3.91 9.89 -13.58
C HIS A 257 2.57 9.90 -12.84
N VAL A 258 1.71 10.88 -13.14
CA VAL A 258 0.37 11.00 -12.55
C VAL A 258 -0.50 9.79 -12.90
N LEU A 259 -0.48 9.33 -14.15
CA LEU A 259 -1.21 8.13 -14.56
C LEU A 259 -0.69 6.86 -13.86
N SER A 260 0.63 6.76 -13.65
CA SER A 260 1.22 5.65 -12.91
C SER A 260 0.79 5.67 -11.44
N PHE A 261 0.72 6.86 -10.82
CA PHE A 261 0.19 7.04 -9.47
C PHE A 261 -1.31 6.69 -9.38
N PHE A 262 -2.12 7.11 -10.35
CA PHE A 262 -3.54 6.72 -10.41
C PHE A 262 -3.73 5.23 -10.59
N ALA A 263 -2.93 4.59 -11.45
CA ALA A 263 -2.92 3.14 -11.57
C ALA A 263 -2.65 2.48 -10.21
N PHE A 264 -1.65 2.97 -9.46
CA PHE A 264 -1.39 2.49 -8.09
C PHE A 264 -2.60 2.63 -7.16
N LEU A 265 -3.25 3.78 -7.10
CA LEU A 265 -4.43 3.99 -6.26
C LEU A 265 -5.59 3.05 -6.63
N VAL A 266 -5.78 2.78 -7.93
CA VAL A 266 -6.82 1.85 -8.42
C VAL A 266 -6.51 0.40 -7.99
N ILE A 267 -5.26 -0.05 -8.14
CA ILE A 267 -4.89 -1.44 -7.83
C ILE A 267 -4.68 -1.69 -6.33
N LEU A 268 -4.40 -0.65 -5.53
CA LEU A 268 -4.12 -0.74 -4.10
C LEU A 268 -5.19 -1.49 -3.29
N PRO A 269 -6.50 -1.16 -3.38
CA PRO A 269 -7.55 -1.84 -2.60
C PRO A 269 -7.95 -3.22 -3.14
N VAL A 270 -7.66 -3.51 -4.42
CA VAL A 270 -8.14 -4.73 -5.11
C VAL A 270 -7.06 -5.80 -5.32
N THR A 271 -5.78 -5.49 -5.16
CA THR A 271 -4.68 -6.46 -5.31
C THR A 271 -4.01 -6.78 -3.96
N MET A 272 -3.00 -7.65 -3.99
CA MET A 272 -2.13 -7.95 -2.85
C MET A 272 -1.59 -6.68 -2.14
N LEU A 273 -1.47 -5.53 -2.83
CA LEU A 273 -0.96 -4.29 -2.23
C LEU A 273 -1.72 -3.83 -0.97
N ARG A 274 -2.99 -4.22 -0.81
CA ARG A 274 -3.76 -3.96 0.42
C ARG A 274 -3.09 -4.45 1.70
N HIS A 275 -2.13 -5.38 1.60
CA HIS A 275 -1.34 -5.83 2.75
C HIS A 275 -0.56 -4.71 3.45
N MET A 276 -0.31 -3.59 2.76
CA MET A 276 0.23 -2.36 3.36
C MET A 276 -0.62 -1.88 4.54
N PHE A 277 -1.94 -2.13 4.51
CA PHE A 277 -2.87 -1.82 5.61
C PHE A 277 -3.22 -3.06 6.44
N THR A 278 -3.54 -4.18 5.79
CA THR A 278 -4.03 -5.36 6.52
C THR A 278 -2.94 -6.04 7.34
N SER A 279 -1.67 -6.00 6.91
CA SER A 279 -0.58 -6.63 7.68
C SER A 279 -0.25 -5.89 8.98
N PRO A 280 0.00 -4.55 8.99
CA PRO A 280 0.23 -3.84 10.25
C PRO A 280 -0.98 -3.90 11.19
N LEU A 281 -2.20 -3.78 10.65
CA LEU A 281 -3.43 -3.94 11.42
C LEU A 281 -3.52 -5.33 12.06
N ASN A 282 -3.21 -6.37 11.29
CA ASN A 282 -3.21 -7.74 11.79
C ASN A 282 -2.17 -7.94 12.90
N MET A 283 -0.97 -7.38 12.72
CA MET A 283 0.09 -7.45 13.73
C MET A 283 -0.30 -6.71 15.02
N TYR A 284 -0.93 -5.54 14.93
CA TYR A 284 -1.43 -4.82 16.10
C TYR A 284 -2.50 -5.61 16.85
N LEU A 285 -3.37 -6.34 16.14
CA LEU A 285 -4.48 -7.14 16.71
C LEU A 285 -4.11 -8.61 16.94
N LYS A 286 -2.82 -8.96 16.88
CA LYS A 286 -2.31 -10.33 16.94
C LYS A 286 -2.48 -11.01 18.29
N ASP A 287 -2.64 -10.23 19.36
CA ASP A 287 -2.61 -10.74 20.72
C ASP A 287 -3.62 -11.88 20.92
N ARG A 288 -3.33 -12.83 21.80
CA ARG A 288 -4.11 -14.06 21.93
C ARG A 288 -4.40 -14.32 23.40
N GLU A 289 -5.57 -14.87 23.68
CA GLU A 289 -5.92 -15.37 25.00
C GLU A 289 -5.18 -16.67 25.34
N ARG A 290 -4.72 -17.40 24.30
CA ARG A 290 -4.03 -18.69 24.44
C ARG A 290 -2.62 -18.65 23.83
N PRO A 291 -1.71 -19.52 24.33
CA PRO A 291 -0.40 -19.69 23.71
C PRO A 291 -0.50 -20.04 22.22
N LYS A 292 0.52 -19.65 21.45
CA LYS A 292 0.60 -19.98 20.02
C LYS A 292 0.59 -21.51 19.84
N GLY A 293 -0.37 -22.02 19.08
CA GLY A 293 -0.53 -23.46 18.81
C GLY A 293 -1.55 -24.16 19.70
N ALA A 294 -2.03 -23.52 20.77
CA ALA A 294 -3.09 -24.08 21.61
C ALA A 294 -4.46 -23.99 20.90
N MET A 295 -5.10 -25.14 20.69
CA MET A 295 -6.46 -25.22 20.12
C MET A 295 -7.53 -24.82 21.15
N LYS A 296 -8.74 -24.49 20.68
CA LYS A 296 -9.91 -24.46 21.57
C LYS A 296 -10.13 -25.87 22.12
N PRO A 297 -10.44 -26.05 23.43
CA PRO A 297 -10.87 -27.34 23.91
C PRO A 297 -12.11 -27.76 23.12
N MET A 298 -12.10 -28.97 22.58
CA MET A 298 -13.28 -29.55 21.95
C MET A 298 -14.15 -30.16 23.06
N PRO A 299 -15.49 -30.01 22.97
CA PRO A 299 -16.41 -30.75 23.84
C PRO A 299 -16.17 -32.26 23.75
N ASN A 300 -16.57 -33.00 24.79
CA ASN A 300 -16.44 -34.44 24.81
C ASN A 300 -17.30 -35.05 23.70
N LEU A 301 -16.65 -35.60 22.67
CA LEU A 301 -17.31 -36.14 21.48
C LEU A 301 -18.23 -37.33 21.79
N MET A 302 -18.06 -37.99 22.93
CA MET A 302 -18.92 -39.09 23.38
C MET A 302 -20.18 -38.61 24.12
N GLU A 303 -20.21 -37.36 24.56
CA GLU A 303 -21.31 -36.76 25.35
C GLU A 303 -22.04 -35.64 24.60
N THR A 304 -21.55 -35.26 23.41
CA THR A 304 -22.07 -34.11 22.67
C THR A 304 -22.51 -34.49 21.27
N GLU A 305 -23.80 -34.34 20.97
CA GLU A 305 -24.34 -34.41 19.59
C GLU A 305 -24.13 -33.07 18.87
N LEU A 306 -22.88 -32.74 18.56
CA LEU A 306 -22.59 -31.55 17.76
C LEU A 306 -23.00 -31.79 16.30
N GLU A 307 -23.92 -30.97 15.78
CA GLU A 307 -24.38 -31.02 14.39
C GLU A 307 -23.27 -30.63 13.38
N SER A 308 -22.24 -29.89 13.81
CA SER A 308 -21.09 -29.55 12.97
C SER A 308 -19.78 -29.46 13.75
N PHE A 309 -18.69 -29.85 13.10
CA PHE A 309 -17.33 -29.79 13.65
C PHE A 309 -16.49 -28.76 12.90
N GLY A 310 -15.79 -27.92 13.66
CA GLY A 310 -14.89 -26.91 13.10
C GLY A 310 -15.64 -25.72 12.52
N ALA A 311 -15.25 -25.27 11.32
CA ALA A 311 -15.90 -24.20 10.58
C ALA A 311 -16.40 -24.77 9.25
N SER A 312 -17.72 -24.75 9.03
CA SER A 312 -18.34 -25.18 7.77
C SER A 312 -18.62 -24.00 6.85
N THR A 313 -18.87 -22.81 7.41
CA THR A 313 -19.06 -21.56 6.67
C THR A 313 -18.12 -20.45 7.13
N ILE A 314 -18.09 -19.34 6.40
CA ILE A 314 -17.23 -18.20 6.72
C ILE A 314 -17.68 -17.49 8.01
N GLU A 315 -18.97 -17.49 8.28
CA GLU A 315 -19.58 -16.97 9.50
C GLU A 315 -19.15 -17.75 10.74
N ASP A 316 -18.63 -18.97 10.61
CA ASP A 316 -18.11 -19.74 11.74
C ASP A 316 -16.79 -19.22 12.28
N PHE A 317 -16.02 -18.51 11.46
CA PHE A 317 -14.81 -17.82 11.89
C PHE A 317 -15.17 -16.58 12.70
N THR A 318 -14.26 -16.16 13.58
CA THR A 318 -14.35 -14.84 14.20
C THR A 318 -14.00 -13.74 13.20
N TRP A 319 -14.48 -12.51 13.42
CA TRP A 319 -14.10 -11.38 12.56
C TRP A 319 -12.57 -11.18 12.46
N LYS A 320 -11.84 -11.51 13.54
CA LYS A 320 -10.38 -11.41 13.59
C LYS A 320 -9.71 -12.48 12.72
N GLN A 321 -10.27 -13.69 12.68
CA GLN A 321 -9.82 -14.75 11.77
C GLN A 321 -10.11 -14.38 10.32
N LEU A 322 -11.26 -13.76 10.03
CA LEU A 322 -11.55 -13.24 8.68
C LEU A 322 -10.53 -12.16 8.24
N LEU A 323 -10.14 -11.26 9.16
CA LEU A 323 -9.02 -10.34 8.92
C LEU A 323 -7.69 -11.09 8.70
N ASP A 324 -7.41 -12.18 9.42
CA ASP A 324 -6.21 -12.99 9.21
C ASP A 324 -6.15 -13.60 7.79
N LEU A 325 -7.29 -14.04 7.25
CA LEU A 325 -7.39 -14.55 5.88
C LEU A 325 -7.03 -13.46 4.86
N ASP A 326 -7.53 -12.24 5.05
CA ASP A 326 -7.27 -11.09 4.16
C ASP A 326 -5.85 -10.50 4.34
N ALA A 327 -5.20 -10.74 5.48
CA ALA A 327 -3.84 -10.27 5.77
C ALA A 327 -2.74 -11.18 5.21
N CYS A 328 -3.08 -12.31 4.58
CA CYS A 328 -2.10 -13.22 4.01
C CYS A 328 -1.32 -12.57 2.85
N THR A 329 0.00 -12.47 2.98
CA THR A 329 0.91 -11.93 1.95
C THR A 329 1.51 -12.99 1.03
N MET A 330 1.05 -14.24 1.12
CA MET A 330 1.58 -15.37 0.34
C MET A 330 3.10 -15.60 0.49
N CYS A 331 3.72 -15.18 1.60
CA CYS A 331 5.17 -15.27 1.79
C CYS A 331 5.73 -16.71 1.73
N GLY A 332 4.86 -17.73 1.84
CA GLY A 332 5.21 -19.15 1.70
C GLY A 332 6.02 -19.73 2.86
N ARG A 333 6.19 -18.99 3.96
CA ARG A 333 6.91 -19.48 5.15
C ARG A 333 6.18 -20.62 5.84
N CYS A 334 4.85 -20.59 5.88
CA CYS A 334 4.05 -21.68 6.43
C CYS A 334 4.16 -22.96 5.59
N THR A 335 4.19 -22.83 4.25
CA THR A 335 4.43 -23.93 3.32
C THR A 335 5.82 -24.54 3.54
N SER A 336 6.87 -23.71 3.66
CA SER A 336 8.25 -24.20 3.75
C SER A 336 8.59 -24.93 5.05
N VAL A 337 7.84 -24.70 6.12
CA VAL A 337 8.08 -25.34 7.43
C VAL A 337 7.04 -26.41 7.77
N CYS A 338 6.10 -26.70 6.87
CA CYS A 338 5.05 -27.68 7.11
C CYS A 338 5.61 -29.11 6.92
N PRO A 339 5.61 -29.98 7.94
CA PRO A 339 6.12 -31.34 7.80
C PRO A 339 5.32 -32.17 6.79
N ALA A 340 3.98 -32.01 6.77
CA ALA A 340 3.13 -32.74 5.83
C ALA A 340 3.44 -32.37 4.38
N HIS A 341 3.55 -31.07 4.07
CA HIS A 341 3.94 -30.60 2.75
C HIS A 341 5.35 -31.07 2.37
N ALA A 342 6.30 -31.02 3.32
CA ALA A 342 7.68 -31.47 3.08
C ALA A 342 7.77 -32.96 2.72
N THR A 343 6.86 -33.79 3.23
CA THR A 343 6.73 -35.21 2.85
C THR A 343 5.93 -35.47 1.58
N GLY A 344 5.57 -34.43 0.81
CA GLY A 344 4.81 -34.56 -0.44
C GLY A 344 3.30 -34.78 -0.28
N LYS A 345 2.76 -34.63 0.94
CA LYS A 345 1.31 -34.71 1.16
C LYS A 345 0.60 -33.45 0.64
N SER A 346 -0.69 -33.59 0.35
CA SER A 346 -1.53 -32.52 -0.20
C SER A 346 -1.75 -31.31 0.73
N LEU A 347 -1.45 -31.45 2.03
CA LEU A 347 -1.66 -30.39 3.02
C LEU A 347 -0.61 -29.27 2.90
N ASP A 348 -1.03 -28.10 2.40
CA ASP A 348 -0.27 -26.84 2.49
C ASP A 348 -1.08 -25.82 3.34
N PRO A 349 -0.59 -25.41 4.52
CA PRO A 349 -1.28 -24.44 5.38
C PRO A 349 -1.54 -23.10 4.69
N ARG A 350 -0.72 -22.71 3.71
CA ARG A 350 -0.97 -21.49 2.93
C ARG A 350 -2.23 -21.63 2.10
N GLU A 351 -2.47 -22.79 1.48
CA GLU A 351 -3.65 -23.02 0.66
C GLU A 351 -4.93 -22.94 1.48
N ILE A 352 -4.92 -23.45 2.73
CA ILE A 352 -6.07 -23.33 3.62
C ILE A 352 -6.45 -21.85 3.80
N VAL A 353 -5.49 -21.00 4.14
CA VAL A 353 -5.72 -19.56 4.37
C VAL A 353 -6.22 -18.88 3.09
N LEU A 354 -5.61 -19.18 1.95
CA LEU A 354 -5.97 -18.56 0.67
C LEU A 354 -7.36 -18.98 0.20
N LYS A 355 -7.67 -20.27 0.25
CA LYS A 355 -8.98 -20.81 -0.17
C LYS A 355 -10.10 -20.32 0.74
N SER A 356 -9.91 -20.32 2.06
CA SER A 356 -10.90 -19.74 2.98
C SER A 356 -11.09 -18.25 2.73
N GLY A 357 -10.02 -17.51 2.43
CA GLY A 357 -10.09 -16.10 2.08
C GLY A 357 -10.79 -15.82 0.75
N GLU A 358 -10.65 -16.73 -0.23
CA GLU A 358 -11.37 -16.69 -1.50
C GLU A 358 -12.87 -16.90 -1.31
N VAL A 359 -13.26 -17.91 -0.53
CA VAL A 359 -14.68 -18.14 -0.17
C VAL A 359 -15.23 -16.93 0.58
N MET A 360 -14.50 -16.38 1.56
CA MET A 360 -14.90 -15.15 2.26
C MET A 360 -15.14 -13.99 1.29
N ALA A 361 -14.26 -13.80 0.30
CA ALA A 361 -14.37 -12.73 -0.67
C ALA A 361 -15.57 -12.90 -1.61
N ALA A 362 -15.78 -14.12 -2.12
CA ALA A 362 -16.83 -14.46 -3.08
C ALA A 362 -18.24 -14.52 -2.47
N THR A 363 -18.34 -14.85 -1.18
CA THR A 363 -19.62 -14.90 -0.45
C THR A 363 -20.01 -13.56 0.18
N GLY A 364 -19.15 -12.54 0.10
CA GLY A 364 -19.43 -11.21 0.64
C GLY A 364 -20.52 -10.47 -0.15
N THR A 365 -21.26 -9.59 0.53
CA THR A 365 -22.24 -8.69 -0.11
C THR A 365 -21.95 -7.22 0.25
N PRO A 366 -21.36 -6.42 -0.65
CA PRO A 366 -20.91 -6.79 -2.00
C PRO A 366 -19.68 -7.71 -1.97
N GLN A 367 -19.46 -8.42 -3.07
CA GLN A 367 -18.25 -9.22 -3.27
C GLN A 367 -17.03 -8.30 -3.30
N VAL A 368 -15.92 -8.77 -2.73
CA VAL A 368 -14.63 -8.07 -2.76
C VAL A 368 -13.61 -8.94 -3.48
N SER A 369 -12.52 -8.34 -3.95
CA SER A 369 -11.48 -9.16 -4.57
C SER A 369 -10.79 -10.06 -3.52
N PRO A 370 -10.47 -11.30 -3.89
CA PRO A 370 -9.88 -12.28 -2.98
C PRO A 370 -8.43 -11.96 -2.56
N PRO A 371 -7.92 -12.61 -1.50
CA PRO A 371 -6.52 -12.56 -1.10
C PRO A 371 -5.52 -12.84 -2.24
N LEU A 372 -5.95 -13.71 -3.16
CA LEU A 372 -5.29 -14.15 -4.38
C LEU A 372 -6.36 -14.29 -5.46
N GLY A 373 -6.05 -14.03 -6.74
CA GLY A 373 -7.00 -14.32 -7.82
C GLY A 373 -7.59 -15.74 -7.73
N VAL A 374 -8.77 -15.96 -8.31
CA VAL A 374 -9.56 -17.19 -8.11
C VAL A 374 -8.83 -18.48 -8.49
N VAL A 375 -9.14 -19.57 -7.79
CA VAL A 375 -8.81 -20.94 -8.18
C VAL A 375 -10.10 -21.58 -8.69
N ALA A 376 -10.11 -21.99 -9.96
CA ALA A 376 -11.34 -22.40 -10.67
C ALA A 376 -12.10 -23.55 -9.99
N ASP A 377 -11.42 -24.41 -9.23
CA ASP A 377 -11.98 -25.65 -8.66
C ASP A 377 -12.54 -25.50 -7.23
N ILE A 378 -12.76 -24.27 -6.73
CA ILE A 378 -13.32 -24.06 -5.38
C ILE A 378 -14.84 -23.92 -5.47
N THR A 379 -15.56 -24.89 -4.89
CA THR A 379 -17.00 -24.77 -4.65
C THR A 379 -17.24 -23.76 -3.52
N ILE A 380 -18.00 -22.70 -3.82
CA ILE A 380 -18.27 -21.59 -2.90
C ILE A 380 -19.62 -21.81 -2.22
N SER A 381 -19.65 -22.01 -0.91
CA SER A 381 -20.87 -22.04 -0.09
C SER A 381 -20.89 -20.88 0.90
N ALA A 382 -22.06 -20.28 1.11
CA ALA A 382 -22.36 -19.31 2.16
C ALA A 382 -23.60 -19.78 2.93
N ASN A 383 -23.78 -19.32 4.16
CA ASN A 383 -25.10 -19.39 4.80
C ASN A 383 -26.03 -18.45 4.01
N SER A 384 -27.00 -19.04 3.30
CA SER A 384 -28.08 -18.33 2.59
C SER A 384 -29.10 -17.76 3.55
#